data_AF-A0A8H6JKP4-F1
#
_entry.id   AF-A0A8H6JKP4-F1
#
_cell.length_a   1.000
_cell.length_b   1.000
_cell.length_c   1.000
_cell.angle_alpha   90.00
_cell.angle_beta   90.00
_cell.angle_gamma   90.00
#
_symmetry.space_group_name_H-M   'P 1'
#
loop_
_entity.id
_entity.type
_entity.pdbx_description
1 polymer ?
#
loop_
_entity_poly.entity_id
_entity_poly.type
_entity_poly.pdbx_seq_one_letter_code
_entity_poly.pdbx_strand_id
1 'polypeptide(L)'
;MQFSVAAIFLGLVAVSSAAIADVEGVRNVERSSLLLDTRQNRPQATGNCCIPNTSLKQDSCTDASGAAGKCVPGGPAACGGALNCVANTSLACDNNVKERSGVLCRFRLPNGKLQDGVNQINNLGQAKVN
;
A
#
# COMPACT_ATOMS: atom_id res chain seq x y z
N MET A 1 -56.43 19.17 25.88
CA MET A 1 -55.60 17.96 26.00
C MET A 1 -54.17 18.41 26.11
N GLN A 2 -53.55 18.25 27.29
CA GLN A 2 -52.18 18.66 27.54
C GLN A 2 -51.27 17.51 27.10
N PHE A 3 -50.75 17.58 25.87
CA PHE A 3 -49.79 16.59 25.40
C PHE A 3 -48.45 16.85 26.08
N SER A 4 -48.08 15.89 26.92
CA SER A 4 -46.88 15.91 27.75
C SER A 4 -45.63 15.90 26.87
N VAL A 5 -44.89 17.02 26.89
CA VAL A 5 -43.64 17.24 26.13
C VAL A 5 -42.49 16.34 26.63
N ALA A 6 -42.68 15.61 27.72
CA ALA A 6 -41.66 14.75 28.33
C ALA A 6 -41.31 13.49 27.51
N ALA A 7 -42.16 13.04 26.58
CA ALA A 7 -41.93 11.79 25.85
C ALA A 7 -40.93 11.91 24.68
N ILE A 8 -40.61 13.12 24.22
CA ILE A 8 -39.74 13.31 23.04
C ILE A 8 -38.25 13.20 23.40
N PHE A 9 -37.87 13.47 24.66
CA PHE A 9 -36.46 13.52 25.06
C PHE A 9 -35.84 12.14 25.33
N LEU A 10 -36.63 11.08 25.56
CA LEU A 10 -36.10 9.74 25.85
C LEU A 10 -35.82 8.87 24.60
N GLY A 11 -36.17 9.35 23.40
CA GLY A 11 -35.96 8.60 22.15
C GLY A 11 -34.57 8.75 21.50
N LEU A 12 -33.73 9.67 21.97
CA LEU A 12 -32.52 10.12 21.26
C LEU A 12 -31.19 9.63 21.86
N VAL A 13 -31.15 8.43 22.45
CA VAL A 13 -29.91 7.86 23.07
C VAL A 13 -29.53 6.46 22.53
N ALA A 14 -30.25 5.92 21.54
CA ALA A 14 -30.03 4.53 21.11
C ALA A 14 -29.10 4.32 19.90
N VAL A 15 -28.42 5.34 19.37
CA VAL A 15 -27.57 5.19 18.17
C VAL A 15 -26.17 5.80 18.37
N SER A 16 -25.37 5.19 19.24
CA SER A 16 -23.96 5.60 19.41
C SER A 16 -22.94 4.44 19.32
N SER A 17 -23.39 3.19 19.20
CA SER A 17 -22.50 2.02 19.30
C SER A 17 -22.17 1.39 17.95
N ALA A 18 -21.75 2.17 16.96
CA ALA A 18 -21.25 1.63 15.68
C ALA A 18 -19.95 2.31 15.21
N ALA A 19 -19.24 3.00 16.10
CA ALA A 19 -18.16 3.89 15.69
C ALA A 19 -16.73 3.52 16.13
N ILE A 20 -16.57 2.54 17.02
CA ILE A 20 -15.28 2.21 17.57
C ILE A 20 -14.80 0.92 16.92
N ALA A 21 -13.93 1.06 15.92
CA ALA A 21 -13.03 -0.01 15.53
C ALA A 21 -11.79 0.13 16.42
N ASP A 22 -11.80 -0.54 17.57
CA ASP A 22 -10.57 -0.73 18.35
C ASP A 22 -9.68 -1.70 17.56
N VAL A 23 -8.80 -1.14 16.74
CA VAL A 23 -7.57 -1.80 16.29
C VAL A 23 -6.48 -1.36 17.25
N GLU A 24 -5.86 -2.33 17.93
CA GLU A 24 -4.76 -2.05 18.85
C GLU A 24 -3.69 -1.18 18.19
N GLY A 25 -3.43 0.01 18.76
CA GLY A 25 -2.29 0.86 18.41
C GLY A 25 -2.59 2.23 17.77
N VAL A 26 -3.84 2.58 17.47
CA VAL A 26 -4.16 3.89 16.85
C VAL A 26 -5.12 4.70 17.71
N ARG A 27 -4.64 5.78 18.34
CA ARG A 27 -5.47 6.77 19.07
C ARG A 27 -5.35 8.15 18.42
N ASN A 28 -6.47 8.89 18.35
CA ASN A 28 -6.59 10.28 17.84
C ASN A 28 -6.34 10.47 16.33
N VAL A 29 -6.93 9.64 15.48
CA VAL A 29 -6.82 9.78 14.02
C VAL A 29 -8.23 9.98 13.42
N GLU A 30 -8.41 11.04 12.63
CA GLU A 30 -9.69 11.35 11.99
C GLU A 30 -10.06 10.27 10.97
N ARG A 31 -11.34 9.90 10.89
CA ARG A 31 -11.82 8.85 9.96
C ARG A 31 -11.47 9.13 8.50
N SER A 32 -11.34 10.39 8.12
CA SER A 32 -10.90 10.81 6.78
C SER A 32 -9.43 10.45 6.49
N SER A 33 -8.62 10.26 7.53
CA SER A 33 -7.25 9.72 7.44
C SER A 33 -7.18 8.20 7.60
N LEU A 34 -8.27 7.58 8.08
CA LEU A 34 -8.53 6.14 7.96
C LEU A 34 -9.25 5.86 6.63
N LEU A 35 -8.64 6.26 5.52
CA LEU A 35 -8.75 5.48 4.29
C LEU A 35 -8.00 4.17 4.53
N LEU A 36 -8.57 3.33 5.39
CA LEU A 36 -8.30 1.91 5.46
C LEU A 36 -8.90 1.35 4.18
N ASP A 37 -8.16 1.52 3.09
CA ASP A 37 -8.41 0.80 1.85
C ASP A 37 -8.40 -0.68 2.28
N THR A 38 -9.56 -1.32 2.33
CA THR A 38 -9.69 -2.68 2.86
C THR A 38 -9.03 -3.72 1.95
N ARG A 39 -8.48 -3.28 0.80
CA ARG A 39 -7.51 -4.00 -0.05
C ARG A 39 -6.08 -3.94 0.50
N GLN A 40 -5.78 -2.99 1.37
CA GLN A 40 -4.47 -2.60 1.94
C GLN A 40 -4.36 -2.95 3.43
N ASN A 41 -5.10 -3.95 3.95
CA ASN A 41 -4.91 -4.43 5.32
C ASN A 41 -3.60 -5.23 5.50
N ARG A 42 -2.58 -4.85 4.75
CA ARG A 42 -1.28 -5.46 4.72
C ARG A 42 -0.26 -4.44 5.20
N PRO A 43 0.63 -4.81 6.12
CA PRO A 43 1.65 -3.89 6.61
C PRO A 43 2.43 -3.29 5.45
N GLN A 44 2.51 -1.97 5.43
CA GLN A 44 3.32 -1.24 4.46
C GLN A 44 4.79 -1.48 4.80
N ALA A 45 5.57 -1.92 3.82
CA ALA A 45 7.00 -2.12 4.02
C ALA A 45 7.73 -0.78 4.18
N THR A 46 8.70 -0.75 5.10
CA THR A 46 9.62 0.38 5.29
C THR A 46 11.06 -0.11 5.15
N GLY A 47 11.94 0.68 4.53
CA GLY A 47 13.34 0.32 4.31
C GLY A 47 13.63 -0.16 2.88
N ASN A 48 14.73 -0.89 2.69
CA ASN A 48 15.16 -1.34 1.36
C ASN A 48 14.39 -2.56 0.83
N CYS A 49 13.80 -3.34 1.73
CA CYS A 49 13.18 -4.63 1.42
C CYS A 49 11.70 -4.63 1.78
N CYS A 50 10.89 -5.23 0.92
CA CYS A 50 9.50 -5.49 1.23
C CYS A 50 9.32 -6.71 2.11
N ILE A 51 8.16 -6.83 2.75
CA ILE A 51 7.91 -7.88 3.74
C ILE A 51 7.77 -9.22 3.00
N PRO A 52 8.65 -10.19 3.25
CA PRO A 52 8.65 -11.48 2.56
C PRO A 52 7.33 -12.22 2.79
N ASN A 53 6.81 -12.88 1.75
CA ASN A 53 5.52 -13.62 1.75
C ASN A 53 4.26 -12.78 2.05
N THR A 54 4.42 -11.55 2.49
CA THR A 54 3.33 -10.61 2.76
C THR A 54 3.18 -9.67 1.58
N SER A 55 4.18 -8.87 1.22
CA SER A 55 4.06 -7.85 0.16
C SER A 55 3.84 -8.46 -1.24
N LEU A 56 2.92 -7.88 -2.02
CA LEU A 56 2.73 -8.19 -3.43
C LEU A 56 3.62 -7.29 -4.29
N LYS A 57 3.85 -7.75 -5.52
CA LYS A 57 4.37 -6.89 -6.57
C LYS A 57 3.47 -5.66 -6.72
N GLN A 58 4.09 -4.50 -6.72
CA GLN A 58 3.51 -3.17 -6.81
C GLN A 58 2.76 -2.69 -5.57
N ASP A 59 2.87 -3.39 -4.43
CA ASP A 59 2.44 -2.82 -3.15
C ASP A 59 3.21 -1.51 -2.88
N SER A 60 2.54 -0.54 -2.26
CA SER A 60 3.20 0.66 -1.76
C SER A 60 4.21 0.30 -0.67
N CYS A 61 5.33 1.00 -0.64
CA CYS A 61 6.31 0.93 0.42
C CYS A 61 6.96 2.31 0.64
N THR A 62 7.66 2.46 1.74
CA THR A 62 8.51 3.62 2.03
C THR A 62 9.96 3.16 2.01
N ASP A 63 10.78 3.74 1.15
CA ASP A 63 12.16 3.31 1.00
C ASP A 63 13.01 3.65 2.24
N ALA A 64 14.26 3.21 2.27
CA ALA A 64 15.17 3.49 3.38
C ALA A 64 15.51 4.98 3.58
N SER A 65 15.23 5.82 2.58
CA SER A 65 15.41 7.27 2.63
C SER A 65 14.13 8.00 3.06
N GLY A 66 13.03 7.27 3.32
CA GLY A 66 11.72 7.84 3.66
C GLY A 66 10.88 8.25 2.44
N ALA A 67 11.31 7.94 1.21
CA ALA A 67 10.59 8.27 0.00
C ALA A 67 9.51 7.23 -0.32
N ALA A 68 8.39 7.69 -0.91
CA ALA A 68 7.34 6.79 -1.38
C ALA A 68 7.83 5.93 -2.56
N GLY A 69 7.52 4.64 -2.50
CA GLY A 69 7.99 3.65 -3.46
C GLY A 69 7.01 2.51 -3.74
N LYS A 70 7.51 1.50 -4.46
CA LYS A 70 6.79 0.27 -4.81
C LYS A 70 7.65 -0.96 -4.54
N CYS A 71 7.00 -2.04 -4.13
CA CYS A 71 7.59 -3.36 -4.03
C CYS A 71 7.74 -3.99 -5.41
N VAL A 72 8.95 -4.01 -5.97
CA VAL A 72 9.20 -4.52 -7.33
C VAL A 72 10.12 -5.75 -7.31
N PRO A 73 9.98 -6.66 -8.29
CA PRO A 73 10.91 -7.78 -8.42
C PRO A 73 12.27 -7.25 -8.91
N GLY A 74 13.29 -7.33 -8.05
CA GLY A 74 14.62 -6.77 -8.31
C GLY A 74 14.76 -5.32 -7.85
N GLY A 75 15.99 -4.81 -7.80
CA GLY A 75 16.32 -3.48 -7.29
C GLY A 75 17.74 -3.43 -6.73
N PRO A 76 18.14 -2.32 -6.11
CA PRO A 76 19.51 -2.10 -5.66
C PRO A 76 19.90 -2.92 -4.41
N ALA A 77 18.91 -3.41 -3.64
CA ALA A 77 19.15 -4.13 -2.40
C ALA A 77 19.11 -5.66 -2.58
N ALA A 78 19.87 -6.37 -1.74
CA ALA A 78 19.87 -7.83 -1.68
C ALA A 78 18.87 -8.32 -0.62
N CYS A 79 17.60 -8.47 -1.00
CA CYS A 79 16.53 -8.83 -0.06
C CYS A 79 16.26 -10.34 0.05
N GLY A 80 17.23 -11.20 -0.28
CA GLY A 80 17.18 -12.64 -0.01
C GLY A 80 15.99 -13.39 -0.63
N GLY A 81 15.45 -12.91 -1.76
CA GLY A 81 14.26 -13.47 -2.41
C GLY A 81 12.96 -12.72 -2.13
N ALA A 82 12.96 -11.75 -1.21
CA ALA A 82 11.87 -10.79 -1.08
C ALA A 82 11.92 -9.73 -2.21
N LEU A 83 10.82 -8.98 -2.36
CA LEU A 83 10.77 -7.84 -3.28
C LEU A 83 11.58 -6.68 -2.71
N ASN A 84 12.13 -5.84 -3.59
CA ASN A 84 12.82 -4.63 -3.16
C ASN A 84 11.83 -3.48 -3.07
N CYS A 85 11.95 -2.67 -2.02
CA CYS A 85 11.26 -1.39 -1.96
C CYS A 85 12.11 -0.35 -2.69
N VAL A 86 11.55 0.23 -3.73
CA VAL A 86 12.25 1.17 -4.60
C VAL A 86 11.43 2.44 -4.74
N ALA A 87 12.08 3.59 -4.56
CA ALA A 87 11.46 4.90 -4.73
C ALA A 87 10.85 5.06 -6.12
N ASN A 88 9.70 5.73 -6.19
CA ASN A 88 8.99 5.96 -7.46
C ASN A 88 9.87 6.66 -8.52
N THR A 89 10.80 7.51 -8.09
CA THR A 89 11.75 8.23 -8.96
C THR A 89 12.73 7.31 -9.68
N SER A 90 12.99 6.11 -9.14
CA SER A 90 13.90 5.11 -9.71
C SER A 90 13.17 4.00 -10.49
N LEU A 91 11.86 4.15 -10.70
CA LEU A 91 11.03 3.15 -11.37
C LEU A 91 10.66 3.58 -12.81
N ALA A 92 10.60 2.61 -13.71
CA ALA A 92 9.84 2.72 -14.95
C ALA A 92 8.51 2.00 -14.77
N CYS A 93 7.39 2.69 -15.00
CA CYS A 93 6.05 2.13 -14.86
C CYS A 93 5.27 2.22 -16.18
N ASP A 94 4.42 1.21 -16.43
CA ASP A 94 3.41 1.21 -17.48
C ASP A 94 2.03 1.11 -16.85
N ASN A 95 1.25 2.19 -16.96
CA ASN A 95 -0.07 2.28 -16.35
C ASN A 95 -1.12 1.39 -17.04
N ASN A 96 -0.84 0.92 -18.25
CA ASN A 96 -1.76 0.08 -19.03
C ASN A 96 -1.67 -1.40 -18.63
N VAL A 97 -0.55 -1.82 -18.03
CA VAL A 97 -0.36 -3.21 -17.60
C VAL A 97 -0.59 -3.30 -16.10
N LYS A 98 -1.61 -4.08 -15.71
CA LYS A 98 -1.89 -4.35 -14.29
C LYS A 98 -1.01 -5.49 -13.78
N GLU A 99 -0.58 -5.35 -12.54
CA GLU A 99 0.11 -6.37 -11.76
C GLU A 99 -0.61 -6.50 -10.41
N ARG A 100 -0.26 -7.50 -9.60
CA ARG A 100 -1.07 -7.94 -8.45
C ARG A 100 -1.66 -6.84 -7.55
N SER A 101 -0.92 -5.77 -7.25
CA SER A 101 -1.39 -4.67 -6.38
C SER A 101 -1.33 -3.30 -7.04
N GLY A 102 -1.14 -3.23 -8.36
CA GLY A 102 -0.96 -1.96 -9.03
C GLY A 102 -0.68 -2.06 -10.51
N VAL A 103 0.15 -1.14 -10.99
CA VAL A 103 0.59 -1.07 -12.39
C VAL A 103 2.00 -1.62 -12.50
N LEU A 104 2.35 -2.20 -13.65
CA LEU A 104 3.65 -2.79 -13.88
C LEU A 104 4.75 -1.75 -13.72
N CYS A 105 5.57 -1.87 -12.67
CA CYS A 105 6.77 -1.08 -12.49
C CYS A 105 8.02 -1.95 -12.31
N ARG A 106 9.15 -1.49 -12.84
CA ARG A 106 10.46 -2.15 -12.73
C ARG A 106 11.54 -1.13 -12.41
N PHE A 107 12.55 -1.55 -11.64
CA PHE A 107 13.67 -0.69 -11.26
C PHE A 107 14.55 -0.34 -12.46
N ARG A 108 14.89 0.93 -12.62
CA ARG A 108 15.84 1.41 -13.63
C ARG A 108 17.26 1.22 -13.14
N LEU A 109 18.03 0.40 -13.84
CA LEU A 109 19.45 0.24 -13.57
C LEU A 109 20.25 1.43 -14.14
N PRO A 110 21.46 1.70 -13.60
CA PRO A 110 22.37 2.71 -14.14
C PRO A 110 22.77 2.47 -15.61
N ASN A 111 22.70 1.23 -16.09
CA ASN A 111 23.01 0.88 -17.47
C ASN A 111 21.85 1.11 -18.46
N GLY A 112 20.76 1.76 -18.02
CA GLY A 112 19.58 2.06 -18.82
C GLY A 112 18.61 0.89 -19.02
N LYS A 113 18.92 -0.30 -18.50
CA LYS A 113 18.02 -1.46 -18.50
C LYS A 113 17.07 -1.43 -17.31
N LEU A 114 16.06 -2.30 -17.35
CA LEU A 114 15.12 -2.49 -16.25
C LEU A 114 15.38 -3.84 -15.56
N GLN A 115 15.24 -3.89 -14.25
CA GLN A 115 15.35 -5.14 -13.50
C GLN A 115 13.99 -5.80 -13.35
N ASP A 116 13.89 -7.08 -13.69
CA ASP A 116 12.74 -7.93 -13.42
C ASP A 116 13.21 -9.22 -12.72
N GLY A 117 13.31 -9.13 -11.39
CA GLY A 117 13.87 -10.16 -10.54
C GLY A 117 15.37 -10.32 -10.80
N VAL A 118 15.76 -11.52 -11.24
CA VAL A 118 17.15 -11.85 -11.62
C VAL A 118 17.50 -11.41 -13.05
N ASN A 119 16.50 -11.10 -13.87
CA ASN A 119 16.71 -10.76 -15.27
C ASN A 119 16.84 -9.24 -15.48
N GLN A 120 17.57 -8.86 -16.52
CA GLN A 120 17.61 -7.50 -17.03
C GLN A 120 16.88 -7.44 -18.38
N ILE A 121 15.96 -6.50 -18.51
CA ILE A 121 15.13 -6.33 -19.70
C ILE A 121 15.33 -4.93 -20.30
N ASN A 122 15.09 -4.79 -21.61
CA ASN A 122 15.27 -3.52 -22.31
C ASN A 122 14.01 -2.63 -22.24
N ASN A 123 12.83 -3.23 -22.08
CA ASN A 123 11.56 -2.52 -21.97
C ASN A 123 10.55 -3.32 -21.14
N LEU A 124 9.49 -2.65 -20.68
CA LEU A 124 8.45 -3.24 -19.82
C LEU A 124 7.63 -4.33 -20.52
N GLY A 125 7.58 -4.35 -21.86
CA GLY A 125 6.91 -5.41 -22.62
C GLY A 125 7.57 -6.79 -22.51
N GLN A 126 8.82 -6.84 -22.03
CA GLN A 126 9.56 -8.08 -21.76
C GLN A 126 9.42 -8.54 -20.30
N ALA A 127 8.75 -7.75 -19.45
CA ALA A 127 8.61 -8.07 -18.05
C ALA A 127 7.66 -9.26 -17.86
N LYS A 128 8.02 -10.17 -16.95
CA LYS A 128 7.15 -11.24 -16.49
C LYS A 128 6.09 -10.66 -15.56
N VAL A 129 4.92 -10.43 -16.13
CA VAL A 129 3.71 -10.07 -15.39
C VAL A 129 3.13 -11.31 -14.71
N ASN A 130 2.57 -11.15 -13.51
CA ASN A 130 1.90 -12.20 -12.74
C ASN A 130 0.50 -11.71 -12.35
#